data_AF-A0A6J5K581-F1
#
_entry.id   AF-A0A6J5K581-F1
#
_cell.length_a   1.000
_cell.length_b   1.000
_cell.length_c   1.000
_cell.angle_alpha   90.00
_cell.angle_beta   90.00
_cell.angle_gamma   90.00
#
_symmetry.space_group_name_H-M   'P 1'
#
loop_
_entity.id
_entity.type
_entity.pdbx_description
1 polymer ?
#
loop_
_entity_poly.entity_id
_entity_poly.type
_entity_poly.pdbx_seq_one_letter_code
_entity_poly.pdbx_strand_id
1 'polypeptide(L)'
;MKIHSSLTPRDNEPVVVKHRIGAFNGTDLDLLLRARGIETLIVSGVTTGGVVLSTVRQAFDLDYDLVVVTNACTDPDEQAHALLIDKILSGQASMTRAEDVEKVL
;
A
#
# COMPACT_ATOMS: atom_id res chain seq x y z
N MET A 1 -9.43 1.36 -17.88
CA MET A 1 -8.94 1.90 -16.59
C MET A 1 -7.99 3.04 -16.91
N LYS A 2 -8.20 4.25 -16.36
CA LYS A 2 -7.29 5.39 -16.56
C LYS A 2 -6.72 5.78 -15.21
N ILE A 3 -5.40 5.83 -15.10
CA ILE A 3 -4.71 6.44 -13.96
C ILE A 3 -4.83 7.96 -14.12
N HIS A 4 -5.02 8.68 -13.02
CA HIS A 4 -5.10 10.14 -13.04
C HIS A 4 -3.80 10.72 -13.60
N SER A 5 -3.87 11.77 -14.42
CA SER A 5 -2.70 12.29 -15.15
C SER A 5 -1.55 12.73 -14.23
N SER A 6 -1.87 13.24 -13.03
CA SER A 6 -0.87 13.61 -12.01
C SER A 6 -0.10 12.42 -11.42
N LEU A 7 -0.55 11.19 -11.66
CA LEU A 7 0.06 9.94 -11.19
C LEU A 7 0.40 9.02 -12.37
N THR A 8 0.61 9.58 -13.56
CA THR A 8 1.00 8.80 -14.73
C THR A 8 2.32 8.07 -14.44
N PRO A 9 2.36 6.73 -14.55
CA PRO A 9 3.59 5.98 -14.31
C PRO A 9 4.69 6.40 -15.27
N ARG A 10 5.94 6.39 -14.80
CA ARG A 10 7.13 6.52 -15.66
C ARG A 10 7.33 5.23 -16.46
N ASP A 11 8.11 5.30 -17.54
CA ASP A 11 8.31 4.17 -18.48
C ASP A 11 8.82 2.88 -17.83
N ASN A 12 9.54 2.98 -16.72
CA ASN A 12 10.10 1.85 -15.99
C ASN A 12 9.31 1.45 -14.73
N GLU A 13 8.17 2.11 -14.47
CA GLU A 13 7.32 1.80 -13.31
C GLU A 13 6.32 0.68 -13.68
N PRO A 14 6.35 -0.47 -12.97
CA PRO A 14 5.44 -1.56 -13.28
C PRO A 14 4.00 -1.19 -12.92
N VAL A 15 3.06 -1.50 -13.82
CA VAL A 15 1.61 -1.36 -13.58
C VAL A 15 1.00 -2.75 -13.43
N VAL A 16 0.54 -3.08 -12.22
CA VAL A 16 -0.12 -4.35 -11.93
C VAL A 16 -1.63 -4.16 -11.88
N VAL A 17 -2.35 -4.88 -12.74
CA VAL A 17 -3.82 -4.87 -12.75
C VAL A 17 -4.33 -5.95 -11.81
N LYS A 18 -5.10 -5.56 -10.79
CA LYS A 18 -5.74 -6.48 -9.85
C LYS A 18 -7.22 -6.67 -10.18
N HIS A 19 -7.73 -7.89 -9.96
CA HIS A 19 -9.15 -8.25 -10.14
C HIS A 19 -9.87 -8.53 -8.80
N ARG A 20 -9.18 -8.29 -7.69
CA ARG A 20 -9.65 -8.49 -6.31
C ARG A 20 -9.32 -7.26 -5.45
N ILE A 21 -9.71 -7.30 -4.17
CA ILE A 21 -9.52 -6.18 -3.24
C ILE A 21 -8.02 -5.97 -2.97
N GLY A 22 -7.32 -6.99 -2.47
CA GLY A 22 -5.88 -6.96 -2.25
C GLY A 22 -5.08 -6.99 -3.55
N ALA A 23 -3.90 -6.37 -3.54
CA ALA A 23 -3.04 -6.25 -4.71
C ALA A 23 -2.36 -7.57 -5.13
N PHE A 24 -2.19 -8.53 -4.21
CA PHE A 24 -1.45 -9.77 -4.47
C PHE A 24 -2.30 -10.89 -5.06
N ASN A 25 -3.59 -10.96 -4.70
CA ASN A 25 -4.41 -12.11 -5.05
C ASN A 25 -4.71 -12.15 -6.56
N GLY A 26 -4.17 -13.17 -7.24
CA GLY A 26 -4.36 -13.39 -8.67
C GLY A 26 -3.57 -12.40 -9.53
N THR A 27 -2.47 -11.86 -9.02
CA THR A 27 -1.54 -10.99 -9.75
C THR A 27 -0.11 -11.49 -9.61
N ASP A 28 0.78 -11.01 -10.49
CA ASP A 28 2.21 -11.32 -10.43
C ASP A 28 2.99 -10.39 -9.49
N LEU A 29 2.31 -9.65 -8.61
CA LEU A 29 2.94 -8.61 -7.77
C LEU A 29 4.04 -9.19 -6.87
N ASP A 30 3.77 -10.28 -6.15
CA ASP A 30 4.77 -10.89 -5.25
C ASP A 30 5.99 -11.36 -6.05
N LEU A 31 5.77 -12.11 -7.13
CA LEU A 31 6.85 -12.58 -8.01
C LEU A 31 7.72 -11.41 -8.51
N LEU A 32 7.08 -10.32 -8.93
CA LEU A 32 7.74 -9.13 -9.44
C LEU A 32 8.58 -8.41 -8.37
N LEU A 33 8.07 -8.32 -7.14
CA LEU A 33 8.78 -7.71 -6.02
C LEU A 33 9.99 -8.57 -5.60
N ARG A 34 9.78 -9.88 -5.45
CA ARG A 34 10.83 -10.85 -5.09
C ARG A 34 11.93 -10.92 -6.15
N ALA A 35 11.57 -10.93 -7.44
CA ALA A 35 12.55 -10.92 -8.52
C ALA A 35 13.44 -9.68 -8.53
N ARG A 36 13.00 -8.58 -7.89
CA ARG A 36 13.76 -7.35 -7.70
C ARG A 36 14.46 -7.25 -6.34
N GLY A 37 14.35 -8.28 -5.49
CA GLY A 37 14.92 -8.28 -4.14
C GLY A 37 14.30 -7.22 -3.22
N ILE A 38 13.03 -6.87 -3.44
CA ILE A 38 12.34 -5.88 -2.62
C ILE A 38 11.84 -6.56 -1.33
N GLU A 39 12.19 -5.99 -0.19
CA GLU A 39 11.80 -6.47 1.14
C GLU A 39 10.86 -5.48 1.85
N THR A 40 10.98 -4.18 1.55
CA THR A 40 10.17 -3.12 2.16
C THR A 40 9.17 -2.53 1.16
N LEU A 41 7.91 -2.38 1.56
CA LEU A 41 6.85 -1.75 0.77
C LEU A 41 6.32 -0.48 1.45
N ILE A 42 6.36 0.62 0.71
CA ILE A 42 5.65 1.85 1.07
C ILE A 42 4.27 1.82 0.41
N VAL A 43 3.23 1.90 1.23
CA VAL A 43 1.83 1.72 0.81
C VAL A 43 1.05 3.02 0.96
N SER A 44 0.31 3.37 -0.09
CA SER A 44 -0.64 4.49 -0.13
C SER A 44 -1.83 4.12 -1.02
N GLY A 45 -2.93 4.87 -0.93
CA GLY A 45 -4.06 4.73 -1.86
C GLY A 45 -5.44 4.78 -1.22
N VAL A 46 -6.45 4.40 -2.01
CA VAL A 46 -7.87 4.55 -1.67
C VAL A 46 -8.63 3.28 -2.02
N THR A 47 -9.45 2.69 -1.14
CA THR A 47 -9.80 3.13 0.23
C THR A 47 -8.95 2.46 1.32
N THR A 48 -8.86 3.11 2.47
CA THR A 48 -8.08 2.66 3.64
C THR A 48 -8.58 1.32 4.16
N GLY A 49 -9.89 1.20 4.44
CA GLY A 49 -10.52 -0.03 4.92
C GLY A 49 -10.75 -1.10 3.86
N GLY A 50 -10.62 -0.74 2.59
CA GLY A 50 -10.74 -1.68 1.47
C GLY A 50 -9.39 -2.21 1.02
N VAL A 51 -8.87 -1.59 -0.05
CA VAL A 51 -7.72 -2.11 -0.79
C VAL A 51 -6.42 -1.95 -0.02
N VAL A 52 -6.25 -0.86 0.75
CA VAL A 52 -5.03 -0.63 1.55
C VAL A 52 -4.94 -1.67 2.64
N LEU A 53 -5.97 -1.80 3.50
CA LEU A 53 -6.01 -2.81 4.57
C LEU A 53 -5.81 -4.23 4.03
N SER A 54 -6.50 -4.61 2.96
CA SER A 54 -6.37 -5.95 2.39
C SER A 54 -4.96 -6.21 1.85
N THR A 55 -4.31 -5.19 1.28
CA THR A 55 -2.96 -5.33 0.71
C THR A 55 -1.90 -5.36 1.81
N VAL A 56 -2.00 -4.50 2.82
CA VAL A 56 -1.07 -4.47 3.97
C VAL A 56 -1.12 -5.80 4.72
N ARG A 57 -2.32 -6.34 4.99
CA ARG A 57 -2.44 -7.66 5.66
C ARG A 57 -1.77 -8.77 4.87
N GLN A 58 -2.03 -8.83 3.56
CA GLN A 58 -1.41 -9.84 2.71
C GLN A 58 0.10 -9.69 2.64
N ALA A 59 0.61 -8.46 2.51
CA ALA A 59 2.05 -8.22 2.48
C ALA A 59 2.72 -8.58 3.81
N PHE A 60 2.05 -8.31 4.93
CA PHE A 60 2.52 -8.68 6.26
C PHE A 60 2.63 -10.19 6.42
N ASP A 61 1.60 -10.94 5.97
CA ASP A 61 1.61 -12.41 5.96
C ASP A 61 2.67 -12.99 5.00
N LEU A 62 3.16 -12.20 4.04
CA LEU A 62 4.22 -12.54 3.11
C LEU A 62 5.61 -12.07 3.59
N ASP A 63 5.76 -11.64 4.85
CA ASP A 63 7.03 -11.19 5.44
C ASP A 63 7.66 -9.96 4.74
N TYR A 64 6.86 -9.05 4.18
CA TYR A 64 7.37 -7.73 3.76
C TYR A 64 7.43 -6.77 4.95
N ASP A 65 8.46 -5.93 5.01
CA ASP A 65 8.48 -4.76 5.89
C ASP A 65 7.57 -3.68 5.33
N LEU A 66 6.71 -3.10 6.16
CA LEU A 66 5.64 -2.22 5.68
C LEU A 66 5.72 -0.83 6.27
N VAL A 67 5.53 0.16 5.41
CA VAL A 67 5.35 1.56 5.77
C VAL A 67 4.05 2.06 5.13
N VAL A 68 3.12 2.58 5.93
CA VAL A 68 1.89 3.21 5.41
C VAL A 68 2.01 4.72 5.48
N VAL A 69 1.76 5.38 4.34
CA VAL A 69 1.76 6.84 4.23
C VAL A 69 0.38 7.36 4.57
N THR A 70 0.18 7.71 5.83
CA THR A 70 -1.11 8.03 6.44
C THR A 70 -1.89 9.13 5.71
N ASN A 71 -1.24 10.25 5.36
CA ASN A 71 -1.86 11.35 4.61
C ASN A 71 -1.96 11.12 3.09
N ALA A 72 -1.54 9.96 2.60
CA ALA A 72 -1.77 9.50 1.23
C ALA A 72 -2.75 8.31 1.17
N CYS A 73 -3.44 8.05 2.29
CA CYS A 73 -4.55 7.11 2.39
C CYS A 73 -5.84 7.88 2.71
N THR A 74 -6.98 7.43 2.19
CA THR A 74 -8.28 8.02 2.55
C THR A 74 -9.37 6.95 2.60
N ASP A 75 -10.43 7.22 3.34
CA ASP A 75 -11.65 6.43 3.37
C ASP A 75 -12.85 7.38 3.40
N PRO A 76 -14.00 7.04 2.78
CA PRO A 76 -15.24 7.81 2.98
C PRO A 76 -15.72 7.83 4.45
N ASP A 77 -15.36 6.83 5.25
CA ASP A 77 -15.63 6.82 6.69
C ASP A 77 -14.38 7.24 7.47
N GLU A 78 -14.38 8.49 7.96
CA GLU A 78 -13.25 9.06 8.71
C GLU A 78 -12.99 8.32 10.04
N GLN A 79 -14.02 7.80 10.69
CA GLN A 79 -13.86 7.06 11.95
C GLN A 79 -13.21 5.69 11.69
N ALA A 80 -13.64 5.01 10.63
CA ALA A 80 -13.01 3.77 10.20
C ALA A 80 -11.56 4.03 9.77
N HIS A 81 -11.29 5.10 9.00
CA HIS A 81 -9.94 5.49 8.61
C HIS A 81 -9.02 5.66 9.83
N ALA A 82 -9.43 6.49 10.81
CA ALA A 82 -8.64 6.74 12.02
C ALA A 82 -8.39 5.46 12.82
N LEU A 83 -9.44 4.65 13.05
CA LEU A 83 -9.29 3.36 13.76
C LEU A 83 -8.28 2.44 13.07
N LEU A 84 -8.36 2.35 11.74
CA LEU A 84 -7.48 1.49 10.97
C LEU A 84 -6.03 1.95 11.02
N ILE A 85 -5.77 3.24 10.82
CA ILE A 85 -4.41 3.80 10.88
C ILE A 85 -3.84 3.68 12.29
N ASP A 86 -4.59 4.08 13.32
CA ASP A 86 -4.06 4.21 14.68
C ASP A 86 -3.92 2.88 15.42
N LYS A 87 -4.80 1.91 15.15
CA LYS A 87 -4.92 0.70 15.97
C LYS A 87 -4.69 -0.60 15.23
N ILE A 88 -5.02 -0.67 13.93
CA ILE A 88 -5.01 -1.93 13.19
C ILE A 88 -3.74 -2.05 12.36
N LEU A 89 -3.51 -1.09 11.46
CA LEU A 89 -2.37 -1.09 10.54
C LEU A 89 -1.05 -0.78 11.27
N SER A 90 -1.08 0.00 12.35
CA SER A 90 0.08 0.27 13.20
C SER A 90 0.67 -0.98 13.87
N GLY A 91 -0.10 -2.07 13.98
CA GLY A 91 0.40 -3.37 14.46
C GLY A 91 1.10 -4.20 13.38
N GLN A 92 1.01 -3.79 12.10
CA GLN A 92 1.54 -4.54 10.95
C GLN A 92 2.53 -3.73 10.12
N ALA A 93 2.56 -2.41 10.29
CA ALA A 93 3.35 -1.49 9.48
C ALA A 93 3.76 -0.25 10.30
N SER A 94 4.88 0.35 9.94
CA SER A 94 5.26 1.67 10.44
C SER A 94 4.40 2.75 9.79
N MET A 95 3.90 3.69 10.58
CA MET A 95 3.08 4.80 10.08
C MET A 95 3.95 6.02 9.84
N THR A 96 3.84 6.63 8.66
CA THR A 96 4.54 7.88 8.34
C THR A 96 3.63 8.85 7.59
N ARG A 97 4.12 10.07 7.39
CA ARG A 97 3.51 11.08 6.52
C ARG A 97 4.38 11.25 5.28
N ALA A 98 3.79 11.68 4.17
CA ALA A 98 4.47 11.79 2.87
C ALA A 98 5.75 12.63 2.95
N GLU A 99 5.72 13.72 3.71
CA GLU A 99 6.84 14.62 3.98
C GLU A 99 8.00 13.99 4.77
N ASP A 100 7.76 12.86 5.43
CA ASP A 100 8.72 12.18 6.32
C ASP A 100 9.11 10.78 5.81
N VAL A 101 8.65 10.36 4.63
CA VAL A 101 8.92 9.02 4.08
C VAL A 101 10.41 8.73 3.95
N GLU A 102 11.22 9.72 3.56
CA GLU A 102 12.67 9.52 3.39
C GLU A 102 13.40 9.22 4.71
N LYS A 103 12.81 9.53 5.86
CA LYS A 103 13.40 9.27 7.18
C LYS A 103 13.20 7.85 7.66
N VAL A 104 12.35 7.09 6.98
CA VAL A 104 12.00 5.69 7.31
C VAL A 104 12.48 4.71 6.23
N LEU A 105 13.28 5.20 5.28
CA LEU A 105 14.06 4.42 4.31
C LEU A 105 15.47 4.17 4.86
#